data_AF-A0A1M3PJC4-F1
#
_entry.id   AF-A0A1M3PJC4-F1
#
_cell.length_a   1.000
_cell.length_b   1.000
_cell.length_c   1.000
_cell.angle_alpha   90.00
_cell.angle_beta   90.00
_cell.angle_gamma   90.00
#
_symmetry.space_group_name_H-M   'P 1'
#
loop_
_entity.id
_entity.type
_entity.pdbx_description
1 polymer ?
#
loop_
_entity_poly.entity_id
_entity_poly.type
_entity_poly.pdbx_seq_one_letter_code
_entity_poly.pdbx_strand_id
1 'polypeptide(L)'
;MRIRRARTTLGWSQSRLGSAVGVSFQQIQKYESGNSAVGASRLISLSKALNVPVSFLLQDEQQTVQPPDNAAFPECSPQSADLFQAFLAIGDPRVRSKIVELLQLIALISSSTLPRRD
;
A
#
# COMPACT_ATOMS: atom_id res chain seq x y z
N MET A 1 13.17 -6.15 5.99
CA MET A 1 12.63 -4.84 6.43
C MET A 1 12.91 -3.72 5.41
N ARG A 2 11.87 -3.12 4.83
CA ARG A 2 12.00 -2.11 3.73
C ARG A 2 12.09 -0.66 4.21
N ILE A 3 12.54 -0.42 5.44
CA ILE A 3 12.65 0.93 6.04
C ILE A 3 13.63 1.81 5.24
N ARG A 4 14.81 1.27 4.91
CA ARG A 4 15.82 1.99 4.12
C ARG A 4 15.26 2.42 2.77
N ARG A 5 14.59 1.51 2.07
CA ARG A 5 13.99 1.76 0.76
C ARG A 5 12.95 2.88 0.81
N ALA A 6 11.99 2.79 1.74
CA ALA A 6 10.98 3.83 1.92
C ALA A 6 11.61 5.20 2.24
N ARG A 7 12.60 5.22 3.14
CA ARG A 7 13.32 6.44 3.48
C ARG A 7 14.05 7.05 2.28
N THR A 8 14.75 6.24 1.48
CA THR A 8 15.50 6.72 0.31
C THR A 8 14.59 7.22 -0.80
N THR A 9 13.41 6.62 -1.00
CA THR A 9 12.41 7.12 -1.96
C THR A 9 11.95 8.55 -1.63
N LEU A 10 11.87 8.87 -0.34
CA LEU A 10 11.54 10.22 0.14
C LEU A 10 12.75 11.17 0.13
N GLY A 11 13.96 10.70 -0.22
CA GLY A 11 15.19 11.48 -0.14
C GLY A 11 15.63 11.81 1.29
N TRP A 12 15.20 11.04 2.29
CA TRP A 12 15.46 11.36 3.69
C TRP A 12 16.78 10.77 4.20
N SER A 13 17.49 11.50 5.05
CA SER A 13 18.60 10.96 5.84
C SER A 13 18.08 10.14 7.03
N GLN A 14 18.92 9.24 7.57
CA GLN A 14 18.56 8.46 8.76
C GLN A 14 18.31 9.38 9.98
N SER A 15 19.03 10.51 10.10
CA SER A 15 18.81 11.48 11.18
C SER A 15 17.46 12.18 11.05
N ARG A 16 17.03 12.47 9.81
CA ARG A 16 15.70 13.04 9.53
C ARG A 16 14.60 12.06 9.92
N LEU A 17 14.71 10.80 9.50
CA LEU A 17 13.75 9.76 9.89
C LEU A 17 13.74 9.55 11.41
N GLY A 18 14.92 9.57 12.04
CA GLY A 18 15.02 9.43 13.48
C GLY A 18 14.32 10.56 14.23
N SER A 19 14.51 11.80 13.77
CA SER A 19 13.82 12.97 14.33
C SER A 19 12.30 12.87 14.16
N ALA A 20 11.83 12.44 12.98
CA ALA A 20 10.40 12.28 12.70
C ALA A 20 9.72 11.20 13.57
N VAL A 21 10.47 10.20 14.01
CA VAL A 21 9.95 9.05 14.76
C VAL A 21 10.30 9.13 16.25
N GLY A 22 11.18 10.05 16.67
CA GLY A 22 11.65 10.17 18.05
C GLY A 22 12.66 9.07 18.44
N VAL A 23 13.65 8.80 17.57
CA VAL A 23 14.81 7.93 17.83
C VAL A 23 16.11 8.57 17.36
N SER A 24 17.23 8.08 17.90
CA SER A 24 18.55 8.44 17.40
C SER A 24 18.80 7.88 15.99
N PHE A 25 19.70 8.55 15.26
CA PHE A 25 20.24 8.06 13.98
C PHE A 25 20.77 6.62 14.08
N GLN A 26 21.51 6.32 15.15
CA GLN A 26 22.07 4.98 15.39
C GLN A 26 20.98 3.92 15.53
N GLN A 27 19.84 4.28 16.15
CA GLN A 27 18.73 3.35 16.28
C GLN A 27 18.04 3.11 14.94
N ILE A 28 17.89 4.13 14.08
CA ILE A 28 17.44 3.94 12.70
C ILE A 28 18.40 3.03 11.94
N GLN A 29 19.71 3.24 12.08
CA GLN A 29 20.71 2.39 11.45
C GLN A 29 20.55 0.92 11.88
N LYS A 30 20.32 0.67 13.17
CA LYS A 30 20.05 -0.69 13.70
C LYS A 30 18.73 -1.28 13.17
N TYR A 31 17.70 -0.47 12.99
CA TYR A 31 16.44 -0.92 12.38
C TYR A 31 16.60 -1.27 10.90
N GLU A 32 17.36 -0.46 10.16
CA GLU A 32 17.64 -0.71 8.74
C GLU A 32 18.54 -1.92 8.50
N SER A 33 19.48 -2.20 9.40
CA SER A 33 20.37 -3.36 9.30
C SER A 33 19.78 -4.64 9.89
N GLY A 34 18.58 -4.59 10.48
CA GLY A 34 17.95 -5.74 11.14
C GLY A 34 18.57 -6.15 12.48
N ASN A 35 19.55 -5.40 12.99
CA ASN A 35 20.25 -5.71 14.25
C ASN A 35 19.42 -5.39 15.51
N SER A 36 18.26 -4.75 15.34
CA SER A 36 17.34 -4.44 16.44
C SER A 36 15.91 -4.65 16.00
N ALA A 37 15.17 -5.47 16.75
CA ALA A 37 13.75 -5.65 16.55
C ALA A 37 13.00 -4.32 16.75
N VAL A 38 12.04 -4.06 15.87
CA VAL A 38 11.17 -2.89 15.94
C VAL A 38 9.87 -3.30 16.62
N GLY A 39 9.58 -2.75 17.80
CA GLY A 39 8.31 -2.99 18.48
C GLY A 39 7.11 -2.42 17.69
N ALA A 40 5.92 -2.98 17.89
CA ALA A 40 4.71 -2.64 17.13
C ALA A 40 4.38 -1.14 17.12
N SER A 41 4.46 -0.46 18.26
CA SER A 41 4.23 1.00 18.37
C SER A 41 5.20 1.80 17.49
N ARG A 42 6.47 1.38 17.46
CA ARG A 42 7.51 2.04 16.67
C ARG A 42 7.33 1.77 15.18
N LEU A 43 6.90 0.57 14.82
CA LEU A 43 6.58 0.19 13.45
C LEU A 43 5.41 1.02 12.88
N ILE A 44 4.37 1.26 13.69
CA ILE A 44 3.25 2.15 13.33
C ILE A 44 3.75 3.60 13.14
N SER A 45 4.63 4.07 14.02
CA SER A 45 5.21 5.41 13.91
C SER A 45 6.05 5.58 12.64
N LEU A 46 6.85 4.56 12.30
CA LEU A 46 7.62 4.51 11.04
C LEU A 46 6.71 4.50 9.81
N SER A 47 5.65 3.68 9.82
CA SER A 47 4.66 3.61 8.75
C SER A 47 4.01 4.97 8.48
N LYS A 48 3.61 5.68 9.54
CA LYS A 48 3.06 7.03 9.44
C LYS A 48 4.09 8.04 8.91
N ALA A 49 5.31 8.04 9.45
CA ALA A 49 6.36 8.98 9.04
C ALA A 49 6.79 8.78 7.58
N LEU A 50 6.81 7.52 7.10
CA LEU A 50 7.22 7.16 5.75
C LEU A 50 6.05 7.10 4.76
N ASN A 51 4.81 7.34 5.22
CA ASN A 51 3.59 7.26 4.43
C ASN A 51 3.45 5.94 3.63
N VAL A 52 3.74 4.81 4.28
CA VAL A 52 3.61 3.47 3.71
C VAL A 52 2.85 2.57 4.67
N PRO A 53 2.09 1.57 4.20
CA PRO A 53 1.40 0.65 5.11
C PRO A 53 2.41 -0.17 5.93
N VAL A 54 2.03 -0.55 7.15
CA VAL A 54 2.87 -1.35 8.05
C VAL A 54 3.34 -2.66 7.39
N SER A 55 2.46 -3.28 6.59
CA SER A 55 2.77 -4.49 5.80
C SER A 55 3.95 -4.31 4.84
N PHE A 56 4.12 -3.12 4.26
CA PHE A 56 5.25 -2.82 3.38
C PHE A 56 6.59 -2.88 4.14
N LEU A 57 6.63 -2.40 5.38
CA LEU A 57 7.85 -2.38 6.18
C LEU A 57 8.28 -3.79 6.63
N LEU A 58 7.30 -4.65 6.87
CA LEU A 58 7.49 -6.04 7.31
C LEU A 58 7.91 -6.99 6.17
N GLN A 59 7.74 -6.61 4.92
CA GLN A 59 8.20 -7.42 3.79
C GLN A 59 9.73 -7.55 3.78
N ASP A 60 10.21 -8.76 3.56
CA ASP A 60 11.63 -9.04 3.40
C ASP A 60 12.12 -8.75 1.98
N GLU A 61 13.38 -8.35 1.84
CA GLU A 61 13.95 -8.02 0.53
C GLU A 61 14.07 -9.24 -0.39
N GLN A 62 14.01 -10.45 0.17
CA GLN A 62 13.97 -11.72 -0.57
C GLN A 62 12.54 -12.21 -0.85
N GLN A 63 11.53 -11.62 -0.22
CA GLN A 63 10.14 -11.83 -0.61
C GLN A 63 9.83 -10.87 -1.75
N THR A 64 10.05 -11.33 -2.98
CA THR A 64 9.14 -10.94 -4.05
C THR A 64 7.73 -11.17 -3.50
N VAL A 65 6.91 -10.13 -3.50
CA VAL A 65 5.50 -10.25 -3.13
C VAL A 65 4.88 -11.17 -4.18
N GLN A 66 4.91 -12.49 -3.94
CA GLN A 66 3.81 -13.30 -4.35
C GLN A 66 2.62 -12.71 -3.58
N PRO A 67 1.60 -12.17 -4.28
CA PRO A 67 0.40 -11.75 -3.61
C PRO A 67 -0.07 -12.92 -2.74
N PRO A 68 -0.57 -12.67 -1.52
CA PRO A 68 -0.96 -13.76 -0.65
C PRO A 68 -1.91 -14.67 -1.41
N ASP A 69 -1.65 -15.98 -1.40
CA ASP A 69 -2.46 -17.01 -2.09
C ASP A 69 -3.97 -16.94 -1.72
N ASN A 70 -4.33 -16.15 -0.70
CA ASN A 70 -5.70 -15.93 -0.24
C ASN A 70 -6.21 -14.48 -0.34
N ALA A 71 -5.45 -13.54 -0.92
CA ALA A 71 -6.08 -12.41 -1.59
C ALA A 71 -6.09 -12.78 -3.06
N ALA A 72 -7.15 -13.47 -3.48
CA ALA A 72 -7.55 -13.42 -4.86
C ALA A 72 -7.69 -11.93 -5.21
N PHE A 73 -6.64 -11.33 -5.76
CA PHE A 73 -6.86 -10.50 -6.92
C PHE A 73 -7.60 -11.44 -7.85
N PRO A 74 -8.92 -11.25 -8.08
CA PRO A 74 -9.59 -12.03 -9.09
C PRO A 74 -8.69 -11.89 -10.31
N GLU A 75 -8.30 -13.03 -10.90
CA GLU A 75 -7.40 -13.10 -12.05
C GLU A 75 -7.58 -11.84 -12.87
N CYS A 76 -6.49 -11.08 -13.05
CA CYS A 76 -6.52 -9.82 -13.77
C CYS A 76 -6.95 -10.18 -15.20
N SER A 77 -8.26 -10.25 -15.42
CA SER A 77 -8.85 -10.59 -16.70
C SER A 77 -8.38 -9.50 -17.66
N PRO A 78 -8.22 -9.80 -18.96
CA PRO A 78 -7.84 -8.78 -19.94
C PRO A 78 -8.68 -7.50 -19.79
N GLN A 79 -9.96 -7.66 -19.47
CA GLN A 79 -10.92 -6.58 -19.20
C GLN A 79 -10.55 -5.72 -17.97
N SER A 80 -10.09 -6.33 -16.88
CA SER A 80 -9.67 -5.59 -15.69
C SER A 80 -8.35 -4.82 -15.89
N ALA A 81 -7.45 -5.35 -16.73
CA ALA A 81 -6.21 -4.67 -17.11
C ALA A 81 -6.50 -3.45 -17.98
N ASP A 82 -7.41 -3.58 -18.95
CA ASP A 82 -7.83 -2.48 -19.83
C ASP A 82 -8.51 -1.36 -19.03
N LEU A 83 -9.39 -1.72 -18.09
CA LEU A 83 -10.04 -0.75 -17.21
C LEU A 83 -9.04 -0.01 -16.33
N PHE A 84 -8.05 -0.73 -15.79
CA PHE A 84 -6.99 -0.12 -14.99
C PHE A 84 -6.13 0.85 -15.82
N GLN A 85 -5.72 0.45 -17.03
CA GLN A 85 -4.96 1.33 -17.94
C GLN A 85 -5.76 2.57 -18.35
N ALA A 86 -7.02 2.40 -18.73
CA ALA A 86 -7.90 3.51 -19.06
C ALA A 86 -8.09 4.48 -17.88
N PHE A 87 -8.22 3.96 -16.66
CA PHE A 87 -8.35 4.78 -15.45
C PHE A 87 -7.07 5.59 -15.14
N LEU A 88 -5.89 4.99 -15.35
CA LEU A 88 -4.61 5.67 -15.19
C LEU A 88 -4.42 6.81 -16.21
N ALA A 89 -4.92 6.66 -17.44
CA ALA A 89 -4.84 7.69 -18.48
C ALA A 89 -5.62 8.99 -18.14
N ILE A 90 -6.55 8.93 -17.18
CA ILE A 90 -7.37 10.09 -16.79
C ILE A 90 -6.61 10.97 -15.81
N GLY A 91 -6.12 12.13 -16.26
CA GLY A 91 -5.33 13.03 -15.40
C GLY A 91 -6.12 13.78 -14.32
N ASP A 92 -7.41 14.09 -14.55
CA ASP A 92 -8.21 14.89 -13.61
C ASP A 92 -8.76 14.01 -12.47
N PRO A 93 -8.39 14.26 -11.20
CA PRO A 93 -8.86 13.47 -10.05
C PRO A 93 -10.38 13.54 -9.84
N ARG A 94 -11.04 14.64 -10.25
CA ARG A 94 -12.50 14.80 -10.13
C ARG A 94 -13.22 13.85 -11.07
N VAL A 95 -12.68 13.63 -12.26
CA VAL A 95 -13.22 12.68 -13.25
C VAL A 95 -13.04 11.25 -12.74
N ARG A 96 -11.86 10.92 -12.22
CA ARG A 96 -11.62 9.61 -11.59
C ARG A 96 -12.60 9.31 -10.45
N SER A 97 -12.89 10.29 -9.59
CA SER A 97 -13.85 10.13 -8.49
C SER A 97 -15.26 9.81 -8.99
N LYS A 98 -15.73 10.52 -10.02
CA LYS A 98 -17.05 10.27 -10.63
C LYS A 98 -17.15 8.89 -11.28
N ILE A 99 -16.07 8.40 -11.88
CA ILE A 99 -16.03 7.07 -12.49
C ILE A 99 -16.14 5.99 -11.42
N VAL A 100 -15.44 6.14 -10.29
CA VAL A 100 -15.57 5.22 -9.16
C VAL A 100 -17.00 5.21 -8.62
N GLU A 101 -17.62 6.38 -8.45
CA GLU A 101 -19.01 6.49 -8.00
C GLU A 101 -19.98 5.78 -8.97
N LEU A 102 -19.82 5.97 -10.28
CA LEU A 102 -20.63 5.30 -11.29
C LEU A 102 -20.44 3.78 -11.25
N LEU A 103 -19.21 3.28 -11.11
CA LEU A 103 -18.93 1.84 -11.00
C LEU A 103 -19.57 1.24 -9.74
N GLN A 104 -19.53 1.97 -8.61
CA GLN A 104 -20.20 1.56 -7.38
C GLN A 104 -21.72 1.51 -7.53
N LEU A 105 -22.32 2.50 -8.22
CA LEU A 105 -23.76 2.50 -8.52
C LEU A 105 -24.17 1.33 -9.40
N ILE A 106 -23.41 1.04 -10.46
CA ILE A 106 -23.67 -0.11 -11.34
C ILE A 106 -23.54 -1.42 -10.57
N ALA A 107 -22.52 -1.57 -9.72
CA ALA A 107 -22.34 -2.76 -8.89
C ALA A 107 -23.50 -2.97 -7.91
N LEU A 108 -24.00 -1.88 -7.31
CA LEU A 108 -25.17 -1.91 -6.42
C LEU A 108 -26.44 -2.34 -7.16
N ILE A 109 -26.67 -1.83 -8.37
CA ILE A 109 -27.81 -2.22 -9.19
C ILE A 109 -27.70 -3.69 -9.62
N SER A 110 -26.52 -4.12 -10.08
CA SER A 110 -26.27 -5.49 -10.54
C SER A 110 -26.40 -6.54 -9.43
N SER A 111 -26.18 -6.17 -8.17
CA SER A 111 -26.36 -7.08 -7.02
C SER A 111 -27.81 -7.15 -6.53
N SER A 112 -28.67 -6.21 -6.94
CA SER A 112 -30.10 -6.19 -6.61
C SER A 112 -30.98 -7.05 -7.54
N THR A 113 -30.41 -7.57 -8.64
CA THR A 113 -31.14 -8.31 -9.70
C THR A 113 -30.97 -9.83 -9.66
N LEU A 114 -30.78 -10.44 -8.50
CA LEU A 114 -30.88 -11.90 -8.34
C LEU A 114 -32.37 -12.30 -8.20
N PRO A 115 -32.88 -13.27 -8.98
CA PRO A 115 -34.31 -13.61 -8.96
C PRO A 115 -34.67 -14.27 -7.62
N ARG A 116 -35.84 -13.90 -7.07
CA ARG A 116 -36.52 -14.71 -6.05
C ARG A 116 -36.78 -16.08 -6.67
N ARG A 117 -36.16 -17.12 -6.11
CA ARG A 117 -36.56 -18.50 -6.35
C ARG A 117 -37.88 -18.71 -5.63
N ASP A 118 -38.95 -18.90 -6.41
CA ASP A 118 -40.17 -19.58 -5.97
C ASP A 118 -39.89 -21.10 -5.85
#